data_AF-A0A2T4C9P4-F1
#
_entry.id   AF-A0A2T4C9P4-F1
#
_cell.length_a   1.000
_cell.length_b   1.000
_cell.length_c   1.000
_cell.angle_alpha   90.00
_cell.angle_beta   90.00
_cell.angle_gamma   90.00
#
_symmetry.space_group_name_H-M   'P 1'
#
loop_
_entity.id
_entity.type
_entity.pdbx_description
1 polymer ?
#
loop_
_entity_poly.entity_id
_entity_poly.type
_entity_poly.pdbx_seq_one_letter_code
_entity_poly.pdbx_strand_id
1 'polypeptide(L)'
;MKLDTIPPELLTTIADFLPQHRDTNALARCSSRFHAIINPQLYRQNARSSRSDALAWAARTGTMATVKIALAYGADPNASQQRGEFSALRWAVAQGHRDIAQLLIDHGASLKDSMLMVTAARHTSDDIVRLLLDNGADINALGYLGKTPLLFAAQEGNESTFDLLLTRGA
;
A
#
# COMPACT_ATOMS: atom_id res chain seq x y z
N MET A 1 3.47 -22.40 -32.58
CA MET A 1 3.62 -23.24 -31.38
C MET A 1 2.26 -23.27 -30.69
N LYS A 2 1.57 -24.42 -30.64
CA LYS A 2 0.25 -24.50 -30.01
C LYS A 2 0.44 -24.45 -28.49
N LEU A 3 -0.17 -23.48 -27.81
CA LEU A 3 -0.17 -23.39 -26.34
C LEU A 3 -0.69 -24.68 -25.67
N ASP A 4 -1.43 -25.50 -26.43
CA ASP A 4 -2.00 -26.77 -25.99
C ASP A 4 -0.98 -27.91 -25.75
N THR A 5 0.27 -27.79 -26.24
CA THR A 5 1.31 -28.82 -26.05
C THR A 5 2.20 -28.58 -24.83
N ILE A 6 1.98 -27.49 -24.10
CA ILE A 6 2.84 -27.12 -22.96
C ILE A 6 2.37 -27.87 -21.69
N PRO A 7 3.30 -28.42 -20.89
CA PRO A 7 3.00 -29.03 -19.59
C PRO A 7 2.28 -28.05 -18.64
N PRO A 8 1.34 -28.54 -17.80
CA PRO A 8 0.59 -27.69 -16.88
C PRO A 8 1.49 -26.94 -15.89
N GLU A 9 2.61 -27.54 -15.47
CA GLU A 9 3.60 -26.94 -14.56
C GLU A 9 4.29 -25.71 -15.17
N LEU A 10 4.61 -25.75 -16.46
CA LEU A 10 5.20 -24.59 -17.14
C LEU A 10 4.16 -23.48 -17.34
N LEU A 11 2.89 -23.83 -17.56
CA LEU A 11 1.81 -22.85 -17.67
C LEU A 11 1.55 -22.12 -16.34
N THR A 12 1.63 -22.83 -15.20
CA THR A 12 1.56 -22.17 -13.88
C THR A 12 2.76 -21.28 -13.63
N THR A 13 3.96 -21.71 -14.02
CA THR A 13 5.18 -20.90 -13.87
C THR A 13 5.12 -19.62 -14.71
N ILE A 14 4.62 -19.71 -15.95
CA ILE A 14 4.40 -18.55 -16.82
C ILE A 14 3.37 -17.59 -16.20
N ALA A 15 2.30 -18.11 -15.59
CA ALA A 15 1.31 -17.29 -14.91
C ALA A 15 1.88 -16.56 -13.69
N ASP A 16 2.75 -17.20 -12.91
CA ASP A 16 3.40 -16.59 -11.75
C ASP A 16 4.42 -15.51 -12.15
N PHE A 17 4.98 -15.59 -13.36
CA PHE A 17 5.91 -14.58 -13.90
C PHE A 17 5.23 -13.38 -14.58
N LEU A 18 3.90 -13.39 -14.73
CA LEU A 18 3.17 -12.28 -15.34
C LEU A 18 2.83 -11.23 -14.27
N PRO A 19 3.42 -10.01 -14.35
CA PRO A 19 3.31 -9.03 -13.28
C PRO A 19 1.95 -8.32 -13.22
N GLN A 20 1.13 -8.40 -14.28
CA GLN A 20 -0.14 -7.67 -14.36
C GLN A 20 -1.34 -8.60 -14.59
N HIS A 21 -2.40 -8.34 -13.83
CA HIS A 21 -3.69 -9.03 -13.92
C HIS A 21 -4.35 -8.93 -15.32
N ARG A 22 -3.93 -7.95 -16.11
CA ARG A 22 -4.41 -7.71 -17.48
C ARG A 22 -3.81 -8.70 -18.47
N ASP A 23 -2.54 -9.07 -18.29
CA ASP A 23 -1.81 -9.97 -19.18
C ASP A 23 -2.21 -11.42 -18.93
N THR A 24 -2.41 -11.81 -17.67
CA THR A 24 -2.94 -13.12 -17.28
C THR A 24 -4.37 -13.32 -17.81
N ASN A 25 -5.23 -12.30 -17.74
CA ASN A 25 -6.58 -12.33 -18.31
C ASN A 25 -6.58 -12.37 -19.85
N ALA A 26 -5.68 -11.65 -20.52
CA ALA A 26 -5.56 -11.69 -21.97
C ALA A 26 -5.16 -13.09 -22.46
N LEU A 27 -4.18 -13.71 -21.80
CA LEU A 27 -3.72 -15.06 -22.15
C LEU A 27 -4.76 -16.14 -21.81
N ALA A 28 -5.50 -16.00 -20.70
CA ALA A 28 -6.60 -16.89 -20.36
C ALA A 28 -7.72 -16.88 -21.44
N ARG A 29 -7.91 -15.77 -22.17
CA ARG A 29 -8.87 -15.69 -23.28
C ARG A 29 -8.37 -16.39 -24.56
N CYS A 30 -7.07 -16.68 -24.67
CA CYS A 30 -6.48 -17.30 -25.86
C CYS A 30 -6.56 -18.83 -25.87
N SER A 31 -6.78 -19.49 -24.73
CA SER A 31 -6.91 -20.96 -24.65
C SER A 31 -7.82 -21.39 -23.50
N SER A 32 -8.79 -22.25 -23.79
CA SER A 32 -9.71 -22.82 -22.80
C SER A 32 -9.00 -23.64 -21.72
N ARG A 33 -7.90 -24.30 -22.09
CA ARG A 33 -7.08 -25.11 -21.17
C ARG A 33 -6.23 -24.24 -20.24
N PHE A 34 -5.69 -23.14 -20.77
CA PHE A 34 -4.99 -22.12 -19.98
C PHE A 34 -5.96 -21.42 -19.01
N HIS A 35 -7.15 -21.07 -19.48
CA HIS A 35 -8.23 -20.52 -18.66
C HIS A 35 -8.57 -21.43 -17.47
N ALA A 36 -8.75 -22.74 -17.67
CA ALA A 36 -9.12 -23.65 -16.59
C ALA A 36 -8.07 -23.74 -15.47
N ILE A 37 -6.77 -23.70 -15.82
CA ILE A 37 -5.66 -23.78 -14.87
C ILE A 37 -5.47 -22.46 -14.11
N ILE A 38 -5.64 -21.34 -14.82
CA ILE A 38 -5.37 -20.01 -14.28
C ILE A 38 -6.59 -19.40 -13.58
N ASN A 39 -7.81 -19.81 -13.90
CA ASN A 39 -9.03 -19.28 -13.28
C ASN A 39 -9.03 -19.38 -11.73
N PRO A 40 -8.63 -20.50 -11.10
CA PRO A 40 -8.47 -20.56 -9.65
C PRO A 40 -7.41 -19.59 -9.09
N GLN A 41 -6.31 -19.39 -9.83
CA GLN A 41 -5.25 -18.44 -9.46
C GLN A 41 -5.72 -16.99 -9.63
N LEU A 42 -6.36 -16.65 -10.75
CA LEU A 42 -7.01 -15.36 -10.99
C LEU A 42 -8.06 -15.06 -9.94
N TYR A 43 -8.88 -16.04 -9.55
CA TYR A 43 -9.88 -15.85 -8.50
C TYR A 43 -9.23 -15.54 -7.15
N ARG A 44 -8.16 -16.25 -6.78
CA ARG A 44 -7.39 -15.94 -5.56
C ARG A 44 -6.70 -14.59 -5.62
N GLN A 45 -6.08 -14.24 -6.75
CA GLN A 45 -5.41 -12.95 -6.94
C GLN A 45 -6.41 -11.79 -6.93
N ASN A 46 -7.53 -11.92 -7.64
CA ASN A 46 -8.64 -10.97 -7.58
C ASN A 46 -9.16 -10.82 -6.15
N ALA A 47 -9.42 -11.92 -5.44
CA ALA A 47 -9.90 -11.87 -4.07
C ALA A 47 -8.89 -11.19 -3.12
N ARG A 48 -7.58 -11.40 -3.32
CA ARG A 48 -6.52 -10.70 -2.56
C ARG A 48 -6.48 -9.21 -2.90
N SER A 49 -6.48 -8.86 -4.18
CA SER A 49 -6.52 -7.47 -4.65
C SER A 49 -7.73 -6.74 -4.10
N SER A 50 -8.92 -7.34 -4.22
CA SER A 50 -10.16 -6.76 -3.67
C SER A 50 -10.15 -6.62 -2.14
N ARG A 51 -9.48 -7.51 -1.41
CA ARG A 51 -9.32 -7.37 0.06
C ARG A 51 -8.40 -6.21 0.42
N SER A 52 -7.29 -6.06 -0.31
CA SER A 52 -6.37 -4.94 -0.13
C SER A 52 -6.97 -3.61 -0.57
N ASP A 53 -7.79 -3.61 -1.62
CA ASP A 53 -8.57 -2.42 -2.03
C ASP A 53 -9.60 -2.04 -0.98
N ALA A 54 -10.29 -3.03 -0.41
CA ALA A 54 -11.24 -2.81 0.68
C ALA A 54 -10.55 -2.26 1.93
N LEU A 55 -9.34 -2.75 2.25
CA LEU A 55 -8.50 -2.23 3.34
C LEU A 55 -8.09 -0.78 3.07
N ALA A 56 -7.61 -0.46 1.86
CA ALA A 56 -7.22 0.90 1.48
C ALA A 56 -8.42 1.87 1.52
N TRP A 57 -9.58 1.43 1.02
CA TRP A 57 -10.81 2.19 1.10
C TRP A 57 -11.25 2.44 2.53
N ALA A 58 -11.23 1.41 3.39
CA ALA A 58 -11.57 1.53 4.80
C ALA A 58 -10.61 2.45 5.56
N ALA A 59 -9.32 2.41 5.23
CA ALA A 59 -8.31 3.31 5.78
C ALA A 59 -8.51 4.76 5.33
N ARG A 60 -9.03 4.98 4.12
CA ARG A 60 -9.42 6.30 3.63
C ARG A 60 -10.70 6.83 4.26
N THR A 61 -11.69 5.97 4.53
CA THR A 61 -12.98 6.40 5.09
C THR A 61 -13.01 6.41 6.62
N GLY A 62 -11.94 5.97 7.28
CA GLY A 62 -11.87 5.94 8.75
C GLY A 62 -12.65 4.78 9.39
N THR A 63 -12.99 3.74 8.62
CA THR A 63 -13.89 2.68 9.09
C THR A 63 -13.12 1.56 9.80
N MET A 64 -12.86 1.75 11.09
CA MET A 64 -12.10 0.81 11.94
C MET A 64 -12.62 -0.65 11.88
N ALA A 65 -13.95 -0.84 11.89
CA ALA A 65 -14.54 -2.18 11.81
C ALA A 65 -14.13 -2.91 10.53
N THR A 66 -14.19 -2.22 9.39
CA THR A 66 -13.82 -2.78 8.08
C THR A 66 -12.32 -3.07 7.99
N VAL A 67 -11.47 -2.22 8.57
CA VAL A 67 -10.01 -2.46 8.64
C VAL A 67 -9.72 -3.75 9.41
N LYS A 68 -10.31 -3.92 10.60
CA LYS A 68 -10.14 -5.14 11.41
C LYS A 68 -10.61 -6.40 10.68
N ILE A 69 -11.77 -6.32 10.02
CA ILE A 69 -12.32 -7.42 9.25
C ILE A 69 -11.40 -7.77 8.07
N ALA A 70 -10.94 -6.77 7.31
CA ALA A 70 -10.04 -6.97 6.17
C ALA A 70 -8.72 -7.64 6.60
N LEU A 71 -8.11 -7.18 7.69
CA LEU A 71 -6.89 -7.79 8.23
C LEU A 71 -7.12 -9.21 8.75
N ALA A 72 -8.25 -9.48 9.41
CA ALA A 72 -8.62 -10.83 9.85
C ALA A 72 -8.80 -11.81 8.67
N TYR A 73 -9.26 -11.33 7.52
CA TYR A 73 -9.35 -12.12 6.28
C TYR A 73 -8.02 -12.22 5.50
N GLY A 74 -6.91 -11.78 6.09
CA GLY A 74 -5.57 -11.85 5.51
C GLY A 74 -5.34 -10.84 4.40
N ALA A 75 -5.96 -9.65 4.48
CA ALA A 75 -5.56 -8.53 3.63
C ALA A 75 -4.10 -8.16 3.93
N ASP A 76 -3.30 -8.01 2.87
CA ASP A 76 -1.93 -7.56 3.01
C ASP A 76 -1.92 -6.03 3.23
N PRO A 77 -1.41 -5.52 4.37
CA PRO A 77 -1.34 -4.08 4.65
C PRO A 77 -0.39 -3.33 3.71
N ASN A 78 0.51 -4.05 3.03
CA ASN A 78 1.50 -3.51 2.10
C ASN A 78 1.09 -3.62 0.64
N ALA A 79 -0.07 -4.20 0.35
CA ALA A 79 -0.54 -4.32 -1.02
C ALA A 79 -0.83 -2.95 -1.62
N SER A 80 0.02 -2.53 -2.56
CA SER A 80 -0.22 -1.44 -3.49
C SER A 80 -0.47 -2.03 -4.87
N GLN A 81 -1.61 -1.73 -5.51
CA GLN A 81 -1.89 -2.27 -6.84
C GLN A 81 -0.92 -1.72 -7.89
N GLN A 82 -0.43 -0.49 -7.74
CA GLN A 82 0.53 0.11 -8.66
C GLN A 82 1.67 0.86 -7.99
N ARG A 83 2.78 0.95 -8.74
CA ARG A 83 3.98 1.73 -8.38
C ARG A 83 3.60 3.22 -8.29
N GLY A 84 3.41 3.72 -7.08
CA GLY A 84 3.02 5.11 -6.80
C GLY A 84 1.64 5.28 -6.18
N GLU A 85 0.84 4.22 -6.06
CA GLU A 85 -0.45 4.30 -5.37
C GLU A 85 -0.31 4.43 -3.86
N PHE A 86 -1.35 4.97 -3.23
CA PHE A 86 -1.45 5.12 -1.79
C PHE A 86 -1.61 3.75 -1.13
N SER A 87 -0.66 3.36 -0.30
CA SER A 87 -0.85 2.24 0.64
C SER A 87 -2.01 2.57 1.59
N ALA A 88 -2.62 1.54 2.19
CA ALA A 88 -3.66 1.75 3.20
C ALA A 88 -3.14 2.64 4.35
N LEU A 89 -1.88 2.47 4.74
CA LEU A 89 -1.24 3.32 5.74
C LEU A 89 -1.15 4.79 5.27
N ARG A 90 -0.73 5.04 4.01
CA ARG A 90 -0.68 6.40 3.46
C ARG A 90 -2.07 7.05 3.41
N TRP A 91 -3.12 6.28 3.11
CA TRP A 91 -4.50 6.78 3.18
C TRP A 91 -4.91 7.15 4.60
N ALA A 92 -4.63 6.29 5.59
CA ALA A 92 -4.93 6.59 6.99
C ALA A 92 -4.21 7.85 7.47
N VAL A 93 -2.93 8.01 7.10
CA VAL A 93 -2.12 9.19 7.40
C VAL A 93 -2.65 10.45 6.71
N ALA A 94 -2.98 10.37 5.42
CA ALA A 94 -3.52 11.51 4.66
C ALA A 94 -4.84 12.05 5.25
N GLN A 95 -5.63 11.18 5.86
CA GLN A 95 -6.93 11.53 6.45
C GLN A 95 -6.88 11.79 7.95
N GLY A 96 -5.70 11.71 8.58
CA GLY A 96 -5.56 11.96 10.02
C GLY A 96 -6.05 10.82 10.92
N HIS A 97 -6.26 9.60 10.39
CA HIS A 97 -6.78 8.47 11.15
C HIS A 97 -5.66 7.73 11.93
N ARG A 98 -5.21 8.35 13.03
CA ARG A 98 -4.15 7.84 13.91
C ARG A 98 -4.36 6.38 14.35
N ASP A 99 -5.55 6.03 14.84
CA ASP A 99 -5.82 4.69 15.38
C ASP A 99 -5.71 3.60 14.31
N ILE A 100 -6.13 3.93 13.08
CA ILE A 100 -6.02 3.03 11.93
C ILE A 100 -4.56 2.90 11.50
N ALA A 101 -3.82 4.01 11.50
CA ALA A 101 -2.39 3.98 11.20
C ALA A 101 -1.62 3.10 12.20
N GLN A 102 -1.90 3.24 13.51
CA GLN A 102 -1.30 2.38 14.53
C GLN A 102 -1.60 0.90 14.26
N LEU A 103 -2.87 0.57 14.03
CA LEU A 103 -3.29 -0.81 13.82
C LEU A 103 -2.62 -1.43 12.59
N LEU A 104 -2.49 -0.66 11.50
CA LEU A 104 -1.80 -1.10 10.30
C LEU A 104 -0.31 -1.36 10.54
N ILE A 105 0.36 -0.49 11.32
CA ILE A 105 1.77 -0.68 11.69
C ILE A 105 1.94 -1.92 12.57
N ASP A 106 1.04 -2.14 13.53
CA ASP A 106 1.05 -3.33 14.38
C ASP A 106 0.90 -4.64 13.57
N HIS A 107 0.23 -4.56 12.41
CA HIS A 107 0.09 -5.67 11.46
C HIS A 107 1.21 -5.74 10.41
N GLY A 108 2.30 -4.98 10.57
CA GLY A 108 3.47 -5.05 9.71
C GLY A 108 3.38 -4.17 8.46
N ALA A 109 2.63 -3.06 8.50
CA ALA A 109 2.68 -2.06 7.44
C ALA A 109 4.09 -1.47 7.31
N SER A 110 4.55 -1.33 6.07
CA SER A 110 5.86 -0.83 5.70
C SER A 110 5.92 0.68 5.84
N LEU A 111 6.94 1.14 6.57
CA LEU A 111 7.26 2.55 6.75
C LEU A 111 8.32 3.06 5.76
N LYS A 112 8.79 2.19 4.84
CA LYS A 112 9.81 2.54 3.83
C LYS A 112 9.30 3.45 2.72
N ASP A 113 8.03 3.79 2.78
CA ASP A 113 7.41 4.66 1.81
C ASP A 113 7.86 6.11 2.04
N SER A 114 8.69 6.64 1.14
CA SER A 114 9.25 7.98 1.28
C SER A 114 8.17 9.09 1.27
N MET A 115 7.01 8.81 0.69
CA MET A 115 5.89 9.76 0.66
C MET A 115 5.09 9.76 1.96
N LEU A 116 5.26 8.77 2.84
CA LEU A 116 4.49 8.63 4.07
C LEU A 116 4.74 9.79 5.04
N MET A 117 6.01 10.05 5.35
CA MET A 117 6.40 11.14 6.26
C MET A 117 6.02 12.52 5.68
N VAL A 118 6.19 12.68 4.36
CA VAL A 118 5.79 13.91 3.65
C VAL A 118 4.29 14.13 3.73
N THR A 119 3.49 13.07 3.60
CA THR A 119 2.02 13.17 3.71
C THR A 119 1.62 13.55 5.14
N ALA A 120 2.24 12.96 6.15
CA ALA A 120 1.99 13.31 7.55
C ALA A 120 2.35 14.79 7.84
N ALA A 121 3.49 15.26 7.31
CA ALA A 121 3.96 16.63 7.51
C ALA A 121 3.08 17.69 6.81
N ARG A 122 2.46 17.33 5.69
CA ARG A 122 1.53 18.22 4.95
C ARG A 122 0.20 18.40 5.66
N HIS A 123 -0.33 17.34 6.26
CA HIS A 123 -1.67 17.31 6.86
C HIS A 123 -1.69 17.61 8.37
N THR A 124 -0.69 18.35 8.89
CA THR A 124 -0.64 18.89 10.27
C THR A 124 -0.93 17.90 11.40
N SER A 125 -0.65 16.61 11.20
CA SER A 125 -1.00 15.59 12.19
C SER A 125 0.21 15.26 13.06
N ASP A 126 0.54 16.15 14.02
CA ASP A 126 1.70 15.99 14.92
C ASP A 126 1.70 14.62 15.62
N ASP A 127 0.53 14.13 16.03
CA ASP A 127 0.37 12.80 16.63
C ASP A 127 0.78 11.67 15.68
N ILE A 128 0.45 11.80 14.39
CA ILE A 128 0.80 10.81 13.38
C ILE A 128 2.30 10.89 13.06
N VAL A 129 2.87 12.10 12.99
CA VAL A 129 4.31 12.27 12.80
C VAL A 129 5.09 11.64 13.96
N ARG A 130 4.66 11.84 15.21
CA ARG A 130 5.24 11.16 16.37
C ARG A 130 5.15 9.64 16.22
N LEU A 131 3.96 9.14 15.92
CA LEU A 131 3.71 7.70 15.77
C LEU A 131 4.61 7.09 14.69
N LEU A 132 4.77 7.74 13.54
CA LEU A 132 5.64 7.27 12.46
C LEU A 132 7.12 7.28 12.87
N LEU A 133 7.59 8.36 13.50
CA LEU A 133 8.97 8.48 13.97
C LEU A 133 9.30 7.47 15.08
N ASP A 134 8.37 7.26 16.01
CA ASP A 134 8.54 6.33 17.12
C ASP A 134 8.61 4.86 16.62
N ASN A 135 8.04 4.59 15.44
CA ASN A 135 8.14 3.29 14.76
C ASN A 135 9.31 3.22 13.73
N GLY A 136 10.20 4.23 13.70
CA GLY A 136 11.41 4.20 12.89
C GLY A 136 11.22 4.61 11.42
N ALA A 137 10.18 5.38 11.10
CA ALA A 137 10.07 6.00 9.78
C ALA A 137 11.21 7.00 9.53
N ASP A 138 11.65 7.08 8.28
CA ASP A 138 12.73 7.99 7.88
C ASP A 138 12.25 9.46 7.94
N ILE A 139 12.87 10.22 8.85
CA ILE A 139 12.58 11.66 9.04
C ILE A 139 13.02 12.51 7.84
N ASN A 140 14.02 12.04 7.09
CA ASN A 140 14.59 12.71 5.92
C ASN A 140 14.13 12.10 4.59
N ALA A 141 12.99 11.38 4.64
CA ALA A 141 12.38 10.78 3.49
C ALA A 141 12.16 11.79 2.35
N LEU A 142 12.72 11.48 1.18
CA LEU A 142 12.61 12.34 0.01
C LEU A 142 11.24 12.18 -0.65
N GLY A 143 10.46 13.27 -0.62
CA GLY A 143 9.17 13.38 -1.29
C GLY A 143 9.28 13.70 -2.78
N TYR A 144 8.16 14.13 -3.34
CA TYR A 144 8.11 14.63 -4.72
C TYR A 144 9.10 15.81 -4.88
N LEU A 145 9.86 15.79 -5.97
CA LEU A 145 10.92 16.78 -6.29
C LEU A 145 12.12 16.77 -5.32
N GLY A 146 12.34 15.69 -4.56
CA GLY A 146 13.47 15.60 -3.63
C GLY A 146 13.34 16.52 -2.42
N LYS A 147 12.13 16.99 -2.11
CA LYS A 147 11.86 17.81 -0.93
C LYS A 147 11.74 16.94 0.32
N THR A 148 12.33 17.40 1.43
CA THR A 148 12.22 16.74 2.73
C THR A 148 10.89 17.07 3.42
N PRO A 149 10.44 16.26 4.39
CA PRO A 149 9.21 16.52 5.14
C PRO A 149 9.27 17.88 5.87
N LEU A 150 10.45 18.28 6.34
CA LEU A 150 10.70 19.59 6.96
C LEU A 150 10.38 20.75 6.01
N LEU A 151 10.80 20.66 4.74
CA LEU A 151 10.51 21.69 3.75
C LEU A 151 9.02 21.78 3.42
N PHE A 152 8.31 20.63 3.42
CA PHE A 152 6.86 20.62 3.26
C PHE A 152 6.15 21.25 4.46
N ALA A 153 6.55 20.93 5.70
CA ALA A 153 6.00 21.56 6.89
C ALA A 153 6.19 23.09 6.85
N ALA A 154 7.37 23.55 6.44
CA ALA A 154 7.65 24.98 6.25
C ALA A 154 6.79 25.62 5.14
N GLN A 155 6.60 24.93 4.01
CA GLN A 155 5.82 25.43 2.88
C GLN A 155 4.32 25.57 3.21
N GLU A 156 3.78 24.65 4.01
CA GLU A 156 2.38 24.68 4.45
C GLU A 156 2.18 25.62 5.66
N GLY A 157 3.25 26.12 6.29
CA GLY A 157 3.18 27.01 7.46
C GLY A 157 2.92 26.28 8.78
N ASN A 158 3.26 25.00 8.85
CA ASN A 158 2.97 24.13 9.99
C ASN A 158 4.09 24.22 11.04
N GLU A 159 4.09 25.30 11.84
CA GLU A 159 5.13 25.57 12.84
C GLU A 159 5.28 24.42 13.85
N SER A 160 4.18 23.83 14.34
CA SER A 160 4.25 22.76 15.34
C SER A 160 4.91 21.48 14.80
N THR A 161 4.55 21.08 13.58
CA THR A 161 5.16 19.94 12.88
C THR A 161 6.62 20.23 12.53
N PHE A 162 6.92 21.46 12.13
CA PHE A 162 8.28 21.90 11.82
C PHE A 162 9.20 21.80 13.04
N ASP A 163 8.78 22.36 14.19
CA ASP A 163 9.53 22.28 15.45
C ASP A 163 9.68 20.82 15.92
N LEU A 164 8.65 20.01 15.72
CA LEU A 164 8.68 18.59 16.06
C LEU A 164 9.72 17.83 15.23
N LEU A 165 9.75 18.05 13.92
CA LEU A 165 10.73 17.44 13.02
C LEU A 165 12.16 17.89 13.40
N LEU A 166 12.38 19.18 13.70
CA LEU A 166 13.68 19.68 14.19
C LEU A 166 14.09 19.04 15.51
N THR A 167 13.17 18.92 16.47
CA THR A 167 13.44 18.32 17.79
C THR A 167 13.84 16.85 17.66
N ARG A 168 13.36 16.17 16.62
CA ARG A 168 13.66 14.77 16.33
C ARG A 168 14.88 14.59 15.41
N GLY A 169 15.54 15.67 15.03
CA GLY A 169 16.81 15.65 14.29
C GLY A 169 16.68 15.55 12.77
N ALA A 170 15.62 16.14 12.19
CA ALA A 170 15.45 16.28 10.75
C ALA A 170 16.60 17.08 10.10
#